data_AF-A0A7W9BNR6-F1
#
_entry.id   AF-A0A7W9BNR6-F1
#
_cell.length_a   1.000
_cell.length_b   1.000
_cell.length_c   1.000
_cell.angle_alpha   90.00
_cell.angle_beta   90.00
_cell.angle_gamma   90.00
#
_symmetry.space_group_name_H-M   'P 1'
#
loop_
_entity.id
_entity.type
_entity.pdbx_description
1 polymer ?
#
loop_
_entity_poly.entity_id
_entity_poly.type
_entity_poly.pdbx_seq_one_letter_code
_entity_poly.pdbx_strand_id
1 'polypeptide(L)'
;MRAVLAGATLVGLAMILRRPFPRGWRTWLTLGIVGIGATSLGFLGMFHAAEFVSPGLATVIANAQPLLAAILGVVWLGERLPKVGWVGLSIGFMGILVIALPQLLDGGQEGSAIGFAYIVLAAVGVTISNVAIKSIAGKVDGLFAMGLQLLIGSAPLAFAALALEDQNAIQWNAVFTASLLGLALFGSALVYWLWFSVLEAVELNRAIVFSFLVPIFGLSIGALFFGERLSGIQFSGIALVILGIVFVNLKGTRRSQGR
;
A
#
# COMPACT_ATOMS: atom_id res chain seq x y z
N MET A 1 7.87 12.09 -9.94
CA MET A 1 6.97 13.27 -10.03
C MET A 1 5.73 13.18 -9.14
N ARG A 2 4.88 12.15 -9.25
CA ARG A 2 3.62 12.07 -8.48
C ARG A 2 3.79 12.22 -6.96
N ALA A 3 4.82 11.61 -6.37
CA ALA A 3 5.09 11.69 -4.93
C ALA A 3 5.44 13.12 -4.49
N VAL A 4 6.25 13.83 -5.27
CA VAL A 4 6.63 15.23 -5.00
C VAL A 4 5.40 16.12 -5.01
N LEU A 5 4.57 16.02 -6.06
CA LEU A 5 3.35 16.82 -6.19
C LEU A 5 2.35 16.53 -5.07
N ALA A 6 2.15 15.25 -4.76
CA ALA A 6 1.28 14.83 -3.67
C ALA A 6 1.78 15.34 -2.31
N GLY A 7 3.08 15.17 -2.05
CA GLY A 7 3.72 15.61 -0.81
C GLY A 7 3.65 17.13 -0.63
N ALA A 8 3.98 17.88 -1.68
CA ALA A 8 3.91 19.34 -1.69
C ALA A 8 2.47 19.83 -1.50
N THR A 9 1.48 19.15 -2.10
CA THR A 9 0.06 19.50 -1.92
C THR A 9 -0.37 19.32 -0.46
N LEU A 10 -0.06 18.17 0.15
CA LEU A 10 -0.43 17.91 1.55
C LEU A 10 0.26 18.87 2.52
N VAL A 11 1.57 19.11 2.34
CA VAL A 11 2.31 20.10 3.15
C VAL A 11 1.76 21.51 2.94
N GLY A 12 1.48 21.90 1.70
CA GLY A 12 0.86 23.18 1.35
C GLY A 12 -0.48 23.38 2.06
N LEU A 13 -1.36 22.38 1.99
CA LEU A 13 -2.65 22.39 2.70
C LEU A 13 -2.46 22.45 4.22
N ALA A 14 -1.51 21.71 4.78
CA ALA A 14 -1.22 21.75 6.21
C ALA A 14 -0.77 23.15 6.67
N MET A 15 0.05 23.83 5.87
CA MET A 15 0.50 25.20 6.13
C MET A 15 -0.65 26.22 6.02
N ILE A 16 -1.47 26.13 4.97
CA ILE A 16 -2.64 27.00 4.77
C ILE A 16 -3.63 26.85 5.93
N LEU A 17 -3.86 25.61 6.37
CA LEU A 17 -4.74 25.29 7.49
C LEU A 17 -4.07 25.50 8.87
N ARG A 18 -2.83 26.00 8.90
CA ARG A 18 -2.05 26.29 10.12
C ARG A 18 -2.00 25.09 11.09
N ARG A 19 -1.88 23.88 10.54
CA ARG A 19 -1.76 22.65 11.32
C ARG A 19 -0.45 22.65 12.13
N PRO A 20 -0.39 21.93 13.27
CA PRO A 20 0.82 21.88 14.08
C PRO A 20 1.93 21.13 13.34
N PHE A 21 3.06 21.81 13.13
CA PHE A 21 4.22 21.22 12.47
C PHE A 21 4.83 20.11 13.33
N PRO A 22 5.25 18.97 12.74
CA PRO A 22 5.81 17.85 13.49
C PRO A 22 7.13 18.23 14.15
N ARG A 23 7.26 17.89 15.43
CA ARG A 23 8.44 18.16 16.25
C ARG A 23 9.02 16.88 16.83
N GLY A 24 10.30 16.95 17.17
CA GLY A 24 11.03 15.86 17.81
C GLY A 24 11.75 14.95 16.83
N TRP A 25 12.99 14.60 17.18
CA TRP A 25 13.87 13.74 16.38
C TRP A 25 13.24 12.39 16.06
N ARG A 26 12.55 11.76 17.03
CA ARG A 26 11.89 10.46 16.82
C ARG A 26 10.83 10.53 15.72
N THR A 27 10.03 11.60 15.68
CA THR A 27 9.04 11.83 14.62
C THR A 27 9.71 11.91 13.25
N TRP A 28 10.76 12.72 13.13
CA TRP A 28 11.50 12.87 11.87
C TRP A 28 12.18 11.58 11.42
N LEU A 29 12.74 10.80 12.35
CA LEU A 29 13.24 9.46 12.07
C LEU A 29 12.13 8.55 11.53
N THR A 30 10.96 8.53 12.17
CA THR A 30 9.81 7.75 11.70
C THR A 30 9.37 8.19 10.31
N LEU A 31 9.24 9.50 10.06
CA LEU A 31 8.89 10.03 8.73
C LEU A 31 9.95 9.67 7.67
N GLY A 32 11.23 9.64 8.05
CA GLY A 32 12.31 9.15 7.20
C GLY A 32 12.15 7.67 6.86
N ILE A 33 11.93 6.82 7.87
CA ILE A 33 11.68 5.37 7.67
C ILE A 33 10.47 5.16 6.76
N VAL A 34 9.37 5.86 7.00
CA VAL A 34 8.14 5.76 6.21
C VAL A 34 8.38 6.24 4.78
N GLY A 35 9.07 7.38 4.60
CA GLY A 35 9.39 7.91 3.29
C GLY A 35 10.26 6.97 2.47
N ILE A 36 11.35 6.48 3.05
CA ILE A 36 12.24 5.53 2.37
C ILE A 36 11.50 4.21 2.10
N GLY A 37 10.78 3.66 3.07
CA GLY A 37 10.13 2.36 2.92
C GLY A 37 8.91 2.39 1.99
N ALA A 38 7.90 3.21 2.27
CA ALA A 38 6.65 3.21 1.51
C ALA A 38 6.77 3.95 0.19
N THR A 39 7.52 5.06 0.16
CA THR A 39 7.61 5.89 -1.05
C THR A 39 8.80 5.47 -1.90
N SER A 40 10.03 5.46 -1.40
CA SER A 40 11.20 5.10 -2.23
C SER A 40 11.19 3.62 -2.62
N LEU A 41 11.32 2.71 -1.64
CA LEU A 41 11.38 1.27 -1.89
C LEU A 41 10.04 0.75 -2.46
N GLY A 42 8.92 1.22 -1.93
CA GLY A 42 7.60 0.86 -2.41
C GLY A 42 7.37 1.22 -3.88
N PHE A 43 7.67 2.45 -4.30
CA PHE A 43 7.45 2.84 -5.71
C PHE A 43 8.52 2.25 -6.63
N LEU A 44 9.80 2.33 -6.24
CA LEU A 44 10.89 1.78 -7.04
C LEU A 44 10.69 0.29 -7.29
N GLY A 45 10.42 -0.47 -6.21
CA GLY A 45 10.24 -1.91 -6.30
C GLY A 45 9.02 -2.28 -7.14
N MET A 46 7.86 -1.65 -6.93
CA MET A 46 6.68 -2.02 -7.72
C MET A 46 6.77 -1.59 -9.19
N PHE A 47 7.40 -0.46 -9.49
CA PHE A 47 7.53 0.02 -10.87
C PHE A 47 8.54 -0.80 -11.68
N HIS A 48 9.73 -1.08 -11.12
CA HIS A 48 10.69 -1.93 -11.82
C HIS A 48 10.27 -3.40 -11.83
N ALA A 49 9.58 -3.90 -10.80
CA ALA A 49 9.08 -5.26 -10.82
C ALA A 49 8.17 -5.54 -12.02
N ALA A 50 7.41 -4.54 -12.47
CA ALA A 50 6.51 -4.68 -13.63
C ALA A 50 7.26 -4.95 -14.96
N GLU A 51 8.56 -4.67 -15.03
CA GLU A 51 9.41 -4.99 -16.19
C GLU A 51 9.84 -6.48 -16.21
N PHE A 52 9.78 -7.16 -15.07
CA PHE A 52 10.39 -8.48 -14.87
C PHE A 52 9.40 -9.57 -14.43
N VAL A 53 8.19 -9.19 -14.02
CA VAL A 53 7.21 -10.10 -13.42
C VAL A 53 5.82 -9.78 -13.94
N SER A 54 5.05 -10.82 -14.24
CA SER A 54 3.65 -10.65 -14.65
C SER A 54 2.82 -9.97 -13.54
N PRO A 55 1.80 -9.17 -13.90
CA PRO A 55 0.94 -8.51 -12.91
C PRO A 55 0.30 -9.46 -11.90
N GLY A 56 -0.03 -10.69 -12.31
CA GLY A 56 -0.59 -11.73 -11.42
C GLY A 56 0.39 -12.18 -10.34
N LEU A 57 1.62 -12.51 -10.73
CA LEU A 57 2.69 -12.85 -9.80
C LEU A 57 3.02 -11.68 -8.86
N ALA A 58 3.13 -10.46 -9.42
CA ALA A 58 3.37 -9.26 -8.64
C ALA A 58 2.27 -9.02 -7.60
N THR A 59 1.00 -9.21 -8.00
CA THR A 59 -0.16 -9.08 -7.12
C THR A 59 -0.11 -10.08 -5.98
N VAL A 60 0.15 -11.37 -6.25
CA VAL A 60 0.23 -12.40 -5.19
C VAL A 60 1.31 -12.06 -4.16
N ILE A 61 2.52 -11.76 -4.63
CA ILE A 61 3.66 -11.50 -3.76
C ILE A 61 3.46 -10.21 -2.97
N ALA A 62 2.96 -9.15 -3.61
CA ALA A 62 2.64 -7.90 -2.93
C ALA A 62 1.53 -8.10 -1.87
N ASN A 63 0.54 -8.96 -2.13
CA ASN A 63 -0.50 -9.29 -1.16
C ASN A 63 -0.04 -10.24 -0.04
N ALA A 64 1.23 -10.65 0.01
CA ALA A 64 1.81 -11.19 1.24
C ALA A 64 2.03 -10.07 2.29
N GLN A 65 2.08 -8.81 1.86
CA GLN A 65 2.35 -7.65 2.72
C GLN A 65 1.36 -7.52 3.90
N PRO A 66 0.03 -7.67 3.76
CA PRO A 66 -0.89 -7.69 4.90
C PRO A 66 -0.58 -8.77 5.95
N LEU A 67 -0.07 -9.95 5.53
CA LEU A 67 0.34 -11.01 6.46
C LEU A 67 1.57 -10.59 7.26
N LEU A 68 2.57 -10.02 6.59
CA LEU A 68 3.77 -9.47 7.25
C LEU A 68 3.41 -8.32 8.18
N ALA A 69 2.50 -7.43 7.75
CA ALA A 69 2.02 -6.32 8.55
C ALA A 69 1.30 -6.81 9.80
N ALA A 70 0.51 -7.89 9.70
CA ALA A 70 -0.15 -8.49 10.84
C ALA A 70 0.85 -9.01 11.89
N ILE A 71 1.91 -9.70 11.45
CA ILE A 71 2.98 -10.18 12.33
C ILE A 71 3.67 -9.00 13.03
N LEU A 72 4.10 -7.98 12.27
CA LEU A 72 4.77 -6.83 12.84
C LEU A 72 3.85 -5.97 13.72
N GLY A 73 2.56 -5.89 13.41
CA GLY A 73 1.56 -5.22 14.25
C GLY A 73 1.42 -5.89 15.62
N VAL A 74 1.42 -7.22 15.67
CA VAL A 74 1.41 -7.96 16.95
C VAL A 74 2.72 -7.77 17.72
N VAL A 75 3.87 -7.94 17.05
CA VAL A 75 5.19 -7.93 17.72
C VAL A 75 5.63 -6.53 18.15
N TRP A 76 5.38 -5.51 17.31
CA TRP A 76 5.95 -4.17 17.50
C TRP A 76 4.97 -3.15 18.06
N LEU A 77 3.69 -3.24 17.67
CA LEU A 77 2.64 -2.35 18.18
C LEU A 77 1.89 -2.95 19.37
N GLY A 78 2.11 -4.23 19.68
CA GLY A 78 1.38 -4.93 20.75
C GLY A 78 -0.10 -5.14 20.43
N GLU A 79 -0.50 -5.03 19.16
CA GLU A 79 -1.88 -5.24 18.74
C GLU A 79 -2.28 -6.71 18.94
N ARG A 80 -3.55 -6.96 19.28
CA ARG A 80 -4.05 -8.31 19.53
C ARG A 80 -4.91 -8.78 18.37
N LEU A 81 -4.36 -9.66 17.54
CA LEU A 81 -5.12 -10.36 16.51
C LEU A 81 -5.62 -11.72 17.05
N PRO A 82 -6.94 -11.91 17.25
CA PRO A 82 -7.47 -13.20 17.71
C PRO A 82 -7.21 -14.31 16.69
N LYS A 83 -7.28 -15.57 17.11
CA LYS A 83 -7.10 -16.74 16.22
C LYS A 83 -8.00 -16.68 14.97
N VAL A 84 -9.25 -16.23 15.14
CA VAL A 84 -10.19 -16.04 14.02
C VAL A 84 -9.66 -15.02 13.00
N GLY A 85 -8.93 -14.00 13.44
CA GLY A 85 -8.30 -13.04 12.54
C GLY A 85 -7.13 -13.63 11.78
N TRP A 86 -6.29 -14.48 12.39
CA TRP A 86 -5.27 -15.23 11.66
C TRP A 86 -5.88 -16.15 10.60
N VAL A 87 -6.96 -16.85 10.94
CA VAL A 87 -7.70 -17.68 9.98
C VAL A 87 -8.26 -16.82 8.84
N GLY A 88 -8.86 -15.67 9.16
CA GLY A 88 -9.38 -14.73 8.16
C GLY A 88 -8.30 -14.20 7.21
N LEU A 89 -7.13 -13.85 7.73
CA LEU A 89 -5.98 -13.43 6.92
C LEU A 89 -5.53 -14.55 5.97
N SER A 90 -5.41 -15.78 6.46
CA SER A 90 -5.05 -16.93 5.63
C SER A 90 -6.09 -17.21 4.55
N ILE A 91 -7.39 -17.18 4.88
CA ILE A 91 -8.48 -17.34 3.91
C ILE A 91 -8.42 -16.23 2.85
N GLY A 92 -8.23 -14.98 3.28
CA GLY A 92 -8.12 -13.84 2.37
C GLY A 92 -6.96 -13.99 1.39
N PHE A 93 -5.78 -14.36 1.90
CA PHE A 93 -4.60 -14.62 1.05
C PHE A 93 -4.79 -15.81 0.10
N MET A 94 -5.45 -16.88 0.54
CA MET A 94 -5.85 -17.98 -0.36
C MET A 94 -6.79 -17.51 -1.46
N GLY A 95 -7.71 -16.59 -1.15
CA GLY A 95 -8.54 -15.93 -2.16
C GLY A 95 -7.74 -15.17 -3.21
N ILE A 96 -6.66 -14.49 -2.80
CA ILE A 96 -5.73 -13.83 -3.73
C ILE A 96 -5.02 -14.84 -4.64
N LEU A 97 -4.55 -15.96 -4.10
CA LEU A 97 -3.94 -17.02 -4.90
C LEU A 97 -4.91 -17.58 -5.94
N VAL A 98 -6.16 -17.79 -5.56
CA VAL A 98 -7.22 -18.25 -6.47
C VAL A 98 -7.51 -17.21 -7.55
N ILE A 99 -7.57 -15.92 -7.20
CA ILE A 99 -7.75 -14.83 -8.18
C ILE A 99 -6.63 -14.82 -9.22
N ALA A 100 -5.38 -15.01 -8.78
CA ALA A 100 -4.22 -14.97 -9.66
C ALA A 100 -4.04 -16.27 -10.47
N LEU A 101 -4.67 -17.38 -10.09
CA LEU A 101 -4.45 -18.70 -10.66
C LEU A 101 -4.56 -18.76 -12.19
N PRO A 102 -5.56 -18.17 -12.86
CA PRO A 102 -5.62 -18.20 -14.33
C PRO A 102 -4.37 -17.58 -14.97
N GLN A 103 -3.93 -16.42 -14.47
CA GLN A 103 -2.73 -15.73 -14.96
C GLN A 103 -1.43 -16.50 -14.66
N LEU A 104 -1.41 -17.30 -13.60
CA LEU A 104 -0.27 -18.16 -13.24
C LEU A 104 -0.18 -19.39 -14.14
N LEU A 105 -1.32 -19.93 -14.59
CA LEU A 105 -1.40 -21.13 -15.43
C LEU A 105 -1.24 -20.82 -16.92
N ASP A 106 -1.68 -19.65 -17.37
CA ASP A 106 -1.62 -19.24 -18.79
C ASP A 106 -0.18 -18.92 -19.28
N GLY A 107 0.85 -19.14 -18.46
CA GLY A 107 2.25 -19.12 -18.90
C GLY A 107 2.82 -17.74 -19.23
N GLY A 108 2.31 -16.67 -18.60
CA GLY A 108 2.93 -15.35 -18.69
C GLY A 108 4.41 -15.37 -18.25
N GLN A 109 5.23 -14.43 -18.74
CA GLN A 109 6.68 -14.33 -18.49
C GLN A 109 7.10 -14.95 -17.15
N GLU A 110 7.97 -15.96 -17.19
CA GLU A 110 8.60 -16.49 -15.99
C GLU A 110 9.24 -15.33 -15.23
N GLY A 111 8.77 -15.09 -14.00
CA GLY A 111 9.26 -13.98 -13.20
C GLY A 111 10.76 -14.13 -12.97
N SER A 112 11.54 -13.09 -13.26
CA SER A 112 12.97 -13.09 -12.94
C SER A 112 13.20 -12.95 -11.44
N ALA A 113 14.26 -13.57 -10.92
CA ALA A 113 14.68 -13.44 -9.53
C ALA A 113 14.84 -11.96 -9.10
N ILE A 114 15.29 -11.11 -10.03
CA ILE A 114 15.42 -9.66 -9.81
C ILE A 114 14.04 -9.01 -9.61
N GLY A 115 13.06 -9.40 -10.43
CA GLY A 115 11.69 -8.92 -10.30
C GLY A 115 11.05 -9.29 -8.96
N PHE A 116 11.24 -10.54 -8.52
CA PHE A 116 10.78 -10.96 -7.19
C PHE A 116 11.48 -10.20 -6.07
N ALA A 117 12.79 -9.95 -6.19
CA ALA A 117 13.52 -9.14 -5.23
C ALA A 117 12.95 -7.71 -5.11
N TYR A 118 12.58 -7.09 -6.23
CA TYR A 118 11.93 -5.77 -6.22
C TYR A 118 10.57 -5.78 -5.53
N ILE A 119 9.72 -6.79 -5.76
CA ILE A 119 8.41 -6.88 -5.09
C ILE A 119 8.58 -7.10 -3.59
N VAL A 120 9.50 -7.99 -3.19
CA VAL A 120 9.79 -8.25 -1.77
C VAL A 120 10.34 -6.98 -1.11
N LEU A 121 11.25 -6.26 -1.77
CA LEU A 121 11.79 -4.99 -1.29
C LEU A 121 10.67 -3.96 -1.06
N ALA A 122 9.76 -3.82 -2.02
CA ALA A 122 8.59 -2.95 -1.89
C ALA A 122 7.67 -3.41 -0.75
N ALA A 123 7.33 -4.70 -0.69
CA ALA A 123 6.44 -5.25 0.32
C ALA A 123 7.01 -5.05 1.73
N VAL A 124 8.29 -5.34 1.96
CA VAL A 124 8.96 -5.13 3.25
C VAL A 124 9.02 -3.65 3.61
N GLY A 125 9.43 -2.79 2.67
CA GLY A 125 9.51 -1.34 2.87
C GLY A 125 8.16 -0.73 3.26
N VAL A 126 7.10 -1.10 2.54
CA VAL A 126 5.72 -0.66 2.82
C VAL A 126 5.22 -1.24 4.14
N THR A 127 5.55 -2.49 4.47
CA THR A 127 5.15 -3.11 5.75
C THR A 127 5.76 -2.38 6.94
N ILE A 128 7.08 -2.17 6.93
CA ILE A 128 7.79 -1.44 7.99
C ILE A 128 7.22 -0.03 8.13
N SER A 129 6.95 0.62 7.00
CA SER A 129 6.38 1.97 6.97
C SER A 129 4.98 2.03 7.58
N ASN A 130 4.12 1.03 7.33
CA ASN A 130 2.79 0.98 7.92
C ASN A 130 2.83 0.81 9.44
N VAL A 131 3.77 0.02 9.95
CA VAL A 131 3.99 -0.14 11.39
C VAL A 131 4.55 1.15 12.00
N ALA A 132 5.56 1.72 11.35
CA ALA A 132 6.22 2.95 11.77
C ALA A 132 5.23 4.13 11.81
N ILE A 133 4.43 4.32 10.76
CA ILE A 133 3.47 5.42 10.71
C ILE A 133 2.36 5.25 11.74
N LYS A 134 1.88 4.00 11.95
CA LYS A 134 0.89 3.71 12.98
C LYS A 134 1.40 4.07 14.39
N SER A 135 2.70 3.92 14.66
CA SER A 135 3.30 4.27 15.96
C SER A 135 3.24 5.77 16.32
N ILE A 136 3.10 6.63 15.31
CA ILE A 136 2.96 8.08 15.45
C ILE A 136 1.56 8.60 15.07
N ALA A 137 0.65 7.73 14.61
CA ALA A 137 -0.73 8.10 14.32
C ALA A 137 -1.41 8.69 15.57
N GLY A 138 -2.13 9.81 15.40
CA GLY A 138 -2.75 10.57 16.49
C GLY A 138 -1.79 11.41 17.33
N LYS A 139 -0.46 11.34 17.09
CA LYS A 139 0.56 12.18 17.76
C LYS A 139 1.06 13.31 16.87
N VAL A 140 0.81 13.23 15.56
CA VAL A 140 1.23 14.20 14.55
C VAL A 140 0.08 14.46 13.60
N ASP A 141 0.04 15.67 13.03
CA ASP A 141 -0.97 16.01 12.03
C ASP A 141 -0.78 15.17 10.76
N GLY A 142 -1.85 14.52 10.29
CA GLY A 142 -1.81 13.60 9.16
C GLY A 142 -1.43 14.24 7.82
N LEU A 143 -1.76 15.53 7.60
CA LEU A 143 -1.36 16.23 6.38
C LEU A 143 0.15 16.41 6.35
N PHE A 144 0.74 16.84 7.46
CA PHE A 144 2.21 16.94 7.56
C PHE A 144 2.88 15.57 7.51
N ALA A 145 2.38 14.58 8.23
CA ALA A 145 3.00 13.26 8.28
C ALA A 145 3.05 12.62 6.89
N MET A 146 1.93 12.61 6.17
CA MET A 146 1.85 12.03 4.83
C MET A 146 2.52 12.90 3.77
N GLY A 147 2.43 14.23 3.90
CA GLY A 147 3.11 15.14 2.99
C GLY A 147 4.63 15.03 3.07
N LEU A 148 5.18 15.09 4.29
CA LEU A 148 6.63 15.03 4.50
C LEU A 148 7.22 13.67 4.15
N GLN A 149 6.57 12.56 4.49
CA GLN A 149 7.10 11.23 4.13
C GLN A 149 7.14 11.04 2.60
N LEU A 150 6.14 11.56 1.87
CA LEU A 150 6.16 11.55 0.40
C LEU A 150 7.31 12.39 -0.14
N LEU A 151 7.55 13.59 0.41
CA LEU A 151 8.65 14.44 -0.02
C LEU A 151 10.01 13.80 0.29
N ILE A 152 10.22 13.31 1.51
CA ILE A 152 11.46 12.64 1.93
C ILE A 152 11.73 11.42 1.02
N GLY A 153 10.73 10.56 0.84
CA GLY A 153 10.88 9.36 0.03
C GLY A 153 10.95 9.64 -1.47
N SER A 154 10.47 10.78 -1.93
CA SER A 154 10.65 11.20 -3.32
C SER A 154 12.07 11.68 -3.63
N ALA A 155 12.86 12.09 -2.62
CA ALA A 155 14.20 12.63 -2.87
C ALA A 155 15.18 11.61 -3.47
N PRO A 156 15.31 10.37 -2.97
CA PRO A 156 16.15 9.34 -3.62
C PRO A 156 15.65 8.98 -5.02
N LEU A 157 14.32 8.93 -5.21
CA LEU A 157 13.72 8.64 -6.52
C LEU A 157 13.98 9.76 -7.52
N ALA A 158 13.88 11.02 -7.09
CA ALA A 158 14.18 12.17 -7.93
C ALA A 158 15.66 12.19 -8.32
N PHE A 159 16.55 11.89 -7.38
CA PHE A 159 17.98 11.76 -7.67
C PHE A 159 18.25 10.64 -8.69
N ALA A 160 17.66 9.45 -8.50
CA ALA A 160 17.79 8.34 -9.43
C ALA A 160 17.25 8.69 -10.83
N ALA A 161 16.07 9.32 -10.91
CA ALA A 161 15.49 9.75 -12.18
C ALA A 161 16.36 10.79 -12.90
N LEU A 162 16.93 11.77 -12.17
CA LEU A 162 17.83 12.76 -12.76
C LEU A 162 19.17 12.16 -13.22
N ALA A 163 19.64 11.10 -12.57
CA ALA A 163 20.92 10.47 -12.88
C ALA A 163 20.83 9.39 -13.97
N LEU A 164 19.70 8.69 -14.08
CA LEU A 164 19.56 7.48 -14.88
C LEU A 164 18.60 7.63 -16.07
N GLU A 165 17.66 8.58 -16.03
CA GLU A 165 16.64 8.74 -17.07
C GLU A 165 16.90 9.95 -17.98
N ASP A 166 16.55 9.82 -19.25
CA ASP A 166 16.57 10.95 -20.20
C ASP A 166 15.36 11.86 -19.96
N GLN A 167 15.62 13.07 -19.48
CA GLN A 167 14.58 14.06 -19.20
C GLN A 167 13.86 14.54 -20.46
N ASN A 168 14.48 14.44 -21.63
CA ASN A 168 13.86 14.83 -22.90
C ASN A 168 12.87 13.78 -23.42
N ALA A 169 12.87 12.57 -22.85
CA ALA A 169 11.89 11.54 -23.19
C ALA A 169 10.47 11.90 -22.70
N ILE A 170 10.33 12.87 -21.79
CA ILE A 170 9.04 13.27 -21.24
C ILE A 170 8.25 14.08 -22.27
N GLN A 171 7.20 13.47 -22.81
CA GLN A 171 6.25 14.15 -23.68
C GLN A 171 5.18 14.89 -22.88
N TRP A 172 5.42 16.18 -22.64
CA TRP A 172 4.45 17.06 -21.99
C TRP A 172 3.26 17.30 -22.91
N ASN A 173 2.17 16.59 -22.65
CA ASN A 173 0.88 16.77 -23.31
C ASN A 173 -0.25 16.77 -22.27
N ALA A 174 -1.45 17.19 -22.70
CA ALA A 174 -2.60 17.31 -21.80
C ALA A 174 -2.96 15.98 -21.11
N VAL A 175 -2.83 14.85 -21.81
CA VAL A 175 -3.13 13.52 -21.27
C VAL A 175 -2.15 13.12 -20.17
N PHE A 176 -0.84 13.34 -20.40
CA PHE A 176 0.21 13.09 -19.42
C PHE A 176 0.02 13.98 -18.18
N THR A 177 -0.19 15.29 -18.38
CA THR A 177 -0.37 16.22 -17.27
C THR A 177 -1.63 15.90 -16.46
N ALA A 178 -2.76 15.59 -17.11
CA ALA A 178 -3.99 15.20 -16.44
C ALA A 178 -3.81 13.89 -15.67
N SER A 179 -3.15 12.89 -16.26
CA SER A 179 -2.83 11.62 -15.60
C SER A 179 -1.92 11.82 -14.39
N LEU A 180 -0.88 12.64 -14.53
CA LEU A 180 0.06 12.96 -13.45
C LEU A 180 -0.65 13.65 -12.28
N LEU A 181 -1.47 14.67 -12.56
CA LEU A 181 -2.24 15.36 -11.54
C LEU A 181 -3.28 14.45 -10.88
N GLY A 182 -3.98 13.64 -11.67
CA GLY A 182 -4.93 12.66 -11.15
C GLY A 182 -4.29 11.66 -10.19
N LEU A 183 -3.15 11.07 -10.59
CA LEU A 183 -2.39 10.13 -9.77
C LEU A 183 -1.73 10.78 -8.55
N ALA A 184 -1.28 12.03 -8.66
CA ALA A 184 -0.68 12.76 -7.55
C ALA A 184 -1.72 13.19 -6.51
N LEU A 185 -2.84 13.77 -6.94
CA LEU A 185 -3.83 14.33 -6.02
C LEU A 185 -4.76 13.26 -5.46
N PHE A 186 -5.37 12.47 -6.34
CA PHE A 186 -6.35 11.46 -5.92
C PHE A 186 -5.68 10.12 -5.59
N GLY A 187 -4.77 9.66 -6.46
CA GLY A 187 -4.10 8.37 -6.28
C GLY A 187 -3.01 8.35 -5.20
N SER A 188 -2.54 9.51 -4.75
CA SER A 188 -1.46 9.62 -3.75
C SER A 188 -1.86 10.52 -2.58
N ALA A 189 -1.99 11.83 -2.76
CA ALA A 189 -2.23 12.75 -1.63
C ALA A 189 -3.48 12.38 -0.82
N LEU A 190 -4.62 12.23 -1.49
CA LEU A 190 -5.88 11.88 -0.84
C LEU A 190 -5.82 10.48 -0.20
N VAL A 191 -5.34 9.47 -0.93
CA VAL A 191 -5.27 8.09 -0.43
C VAL A 191 -4.37 7.98 0.80
N TYR A 192 -3.18 8.57 0.78
CA TYR A 192 -2.26 8.51 1.92
C TYR A 192 -2.83 9.26 3.13
N TRP A 193 -3.46 10.42 2.93
CA TRP A 193 -4.13 11.14 4.02
C TRP A 193 -5.29 10.33 4.62
N LEU A 194 -6.17 9.78 3.79
CA LEU A 194 -7.27 8.91 4.26
C LEU A 194 -6.74 7.68 4.99
N TRP A 195 -5.68 7.05 4.46
CA TRP A 195 -5.03 5.92 5.11
C TRP A 195 -4.52 6.30 6.50
N PHE A 196 -3.86 7.45 6.64
CA PHE A 196 -3.42 7.93 7.95
C PHE A 196 -4.61 8.15 8.90
N SER A 197 -5.69 8.78 8.44
CA SER A 197 -6.92 8.96 9.24
C SER A 197 -7.53 7.62 9.68
N VAL A 198 -7.50 6.58 8.85
CA VAL A 198 -7.91 5.23 9.25
C VAL A 198 -7.00 4.69 10.35
N LEU A 199 -5.69 4.86 10.21
CA LEU A 199 -4.72 4.43 11.22
C LEU A 199 -4.80 5.23 12.53
N GLU A 200 -5.41 6.40 12.56
CA GLU A 200 -5.72 7.10 13.81
C GLU A 200 -6.90 6.45 14.55
N ALA A 201 -7.89 5.95 13.81
CA ALA A 201 -9.13 5.44 14.37
C ALA A 201 -9.12 3.92 14.65
N VAL A 202 -8.32 3.15 13.92
CA VAL A 202 -8.39 1.67 13.90
C VAL A 202 -7.00 1.05 14.02
N GLU A 203 -6.89 -0.11 14.68
CA GLU A 203 -5.69 -0.97 14.71
C GLU A 203 -5.19 -1.29 13.29
N LEU A 204 -3.87 -1.32 13.10
CA LEU A 204 -3.23 -1.62 11.82
C LEU A 204 -3.70 -2.97 11.27
N ASN A 205 -3.76 -4.00 12.11
CA ASN A 205 -4.14 -5.34 11.69
C ASN A 205 -5.57 -5.43 11.15
N ARG A 206 -6.47 -4.56 11.61
CA ARG A 206 -7.85 -4.46 11.11
C ARG A 206 -7.95 -3.61 9.84
N ALA A 207 -7.13 -2.56 9.74
CA ALA A 207 -7.11 -1.70 8.56
C ALA A 207 -6.46 -2.41 7.36
N ILE A 208 -5.34 -3.09 7.56
CA ILE A 208 -4.51 -3.63 6.48
C ILE A 208 -5.14 -4.80 5.71
N VAL A 209 -6.09 -5.53 6.33
CA VAL A 209 -6.81 -6.61 5.64
C VAL A 209 -7.65 -6.07 4.48
N PHE A 210 -8.10 -4.81 4.54
CA PHE A 210 -8.87 -4.20 3.45
C PHE A 210 -8.01 -3.99 2.19
N SER A 211 -6.68 -4.03 2.29
CA SER A 211 -5.81 -4.01 1.11
C SER A 211 -6.03 -5.23 0.20
N PHE A 212 -6.59 -6.34 0.70
CA PHE A 212 -7.01 -7.46 -0.16
C PHE A 212 -8.16 -7.10 -1.13
N LEU A 213 -8.86 -5.98 -0.91
CA LEU A 213 -9.85 -5.49 -1.87
C LEU A 213 -9.22 -4.88 -3.12
N VAL A 214 -7.95 -4.46 -3.07
CA VAL A 214 -7.25 -3.82 -4.21
C VAL A 214 -7.36 -4.65 -5.49
N PRO A 215 -7.01 -5.96 -5.52
CA PRO A 215 -7.15 -6.76 -6.72
C PRO A 215 -8.60 -6.97 -7.17
N ILE A 216 -9.57 -6.96 -6.25
CA ILE A 216 -10.99 -7.05 -6.59
C ILE A 216 -11.44 -5.80 -7.35
N PHE A 217 -11.06 -4.61 -6.85
CA PHE A 217 -11.32 -3.36 -7.56
C PHE A 217 -10.58 -3.32 -8.90
N GLY A 218 -9.34 -3.80 -8.96
CA GLY A 218 -8.57 -3.94 -10.19
C GLY A 218 -9.31 -4.78 -11.24
N LEU A 219 -9.76 -5.97 -10.87
CA LEU A 219 -10.56 -6.85 -11.73
C LEU A 219 -11.89 -6.24 -12.15
N SER A 220 -12.57 -5.54 -11.23
CA SER A 220 -13.87 -4.93 -11.51
C SER A 220 -13.74 -3.78 -12.51
N ILE A 221 -12.68 -2.97 -12.38
CA ILE A 221 -12.35 -1.90 -13.32
C ILE A 221 -11.91 -2.50 -14.66
N GLY A 222 -11.09 -3.56 -14.65
CA GLY A 222 -10.71 -4.37 -15.82
C GLY A 222 -11.93 -4.81 -16.63
N ALA A 223 -12.90 -5.44 -15.95
CA ALA A 223 -14.12 -5.92 -16.58
C ALA A 223 -14.99 -4.77 -17.12
N LEU A 224 -15.15 -3.68 -16.36
CA LEU A 224 -16.06 -2.59 -16.72
C LEU A 224 -15.53 -1.70 -17.86
N PHE A 225 -14.25 -1.36 -17.83
CA PHE A 225 -13.66 -0.39 -18.75
C PHE A 225 -12.86 -1.02 -19.89
N PHE A 226 -12.33 -2.23 -19.70
CA PHE A 226 -11.48 -2.91 -20.69
C PHE A 226 -12.14 -4.16 -21.28
N GLY A 227 -13.37 -4.49 -20.87
CA GLY A 227 -14.12 -5.63 -21.40
C GLY A 227 -13.54 -6.99 -21.00
N GLU A 228 -12.70 -7.04 -19.96
CA GLU A 228 -12.12 -8.27 -19.45
C GLU A 228 -13.20 -9.21 -18.89
N ARG A 229 -13.12 -10.50 -19.22
CA ARG A 229 -14.07 -11.49 -18.71
C ARG A 229 -13.52 -12.12 -17.44
N LEU A 230 -14.29 -12.01 -16.36
CA LEU A 230 -13.97 -12.70 -15.11
C LEU A 230 -14.33 -14.18 -15.21
N SER A 231 -13.37 -15.05 -14.92
CA SER A 231 -13.59 -16.49 -14.86
C SER A 231 -14.33 -16.89 -13.58
N GLY A 232 -14.98 -18.06 -13.58
CA GLY A 232 -15.61 -18.61 -12.38
C GLY A 232 -14.64 -18.79 -11.20
N ILE A 233 -13.35 -19.03 -11.49
CA ILE A 233 -12.27 -19.10 -10.50
C ILE A 233 -12.03 -17.75 -9.84
N GLN A 234 -12.03 -16.65 -10.61
CA GLN A 234 -11.86 -15.32 -10.04
C GLN A 234 -13.03 -14.94 -9.10
N PHE A 235 -14.27 -15.33 -9.44
CA PHE A 235 -15.42 -15.13 -8.53
C PHE A 235 -15.29 -15.89 -7.21
N SER A 236 -14.79 -17.14 -7.23
CA SER A 236 -14.58 -17.89 -5.98
C SER A 236 -13.46 -17.29 -5.14
N GLY A 237 -12.38 -16.81 -5.77
CA GLY A 237 -11.32 -16.08 -5.10
C GLY A 237 -11.80 -14.76 -4.47
N ILE A 238 -12.64 -14.00 -5.17
CA ILE A 238 -13.29 -12.78 -4.63
C ILE A 238 -14.11 -13.13 -3.37
N ALA A 239 -14.90 -14.21 -3.42
CA ALA A 239 -15.70 -14.64 -2.27
C ALA A 239 -14.81 -15.01 -1.07
N LEU A 240 -13.70 -15.72 -1.29
CA LEU A 240 -12.73 -16.05 -0.23
C LEU A 240 -12.10 -14.79 0.38
N VAL A 241 -11.71 -13.82 -0.44
CA VAL A 241 -11.18 -12.54 0.06
C VAL A 241 -12.19 -11.84 0.98
N ILE A 242 -13.46 -11.74 0.54
CA ILE A 242 -14.52 -11.10 1.33
C ILE A 242 -14.72 -11.85 2.66
N LEU A 243 -14.79 -13.18 2.63
CA LEU A 243 -14.91 -14.01 3.84
C LEU A 243 -13.73 -13.79 4.79
N GLY A 244 -12.50 -13.72 4.25
CA GLY A 244 -11.30 -13.45 5.02
C GLY A 244 -11.35 -12.09 5.73
N ILE A 245 -11.73 -11.03 5.01
CA ILE A 245 -11.92 -9.68 5.57
C ILE A 245 -12.95 -9.68 6.69
N VAL A 246 -14.10 -10.35 6.48
CA VAL A 246 -15.14 -10.48 7.51
C VAL A 246 -14.56 -11.17 8.74
N PHE A 247 -13.85 -12.28 8.60
CA PHE A 247 -13.31 -13.05 9.72
C PHE A 247 -12.25 -12.26 10.51
N VAL A 248 -11.41 -11.47 9.85
CA VAL A 248 -10.47 -10.55 10.54
C VAL A 248 -11.20 -9.50 11.37
N ASN A 249 -12.34 -9.02 10.87
CA ASN A 249 -13.11 -7.96 11.52
C ASN A 249 -14.19 -8.46 12.49
N LEU A 250 -14.48 -9.76 12.51
CA LEU A 250 -15.32 -10.36 13.55
C LEU A 250 -14.71 -10.06 14.91
N LYS A 251 -15.47 -9.35 15.76
CA LYS A 251 -15.06 -9.13 17.14
C LYS A 251 -14.89 -10.50 17.78
N GLY A 252 -13.63 -10.88 18.06
CA GLY A 252 -13.35 -12.03 18.90
C GLY A 252 -14.22 -11.91 20.14
N THR A 253 -15.13 -12.87 20.30
CA THR A 253 -16.18 -12.87 21.31
C THR A 253 -15.59 -12.36 22.61
N ARG A 254 -16.14 -11.24 23.12
CA ARG A 254 -15.81 -10.67 24.44
C ARG A 254 -15.68 -11.84 25.41
N ARG A 255 -14.46 -12.18 25.82
CA ARG A 255 -14.26 -12.85 27.11
C ARG A 255 -14.69 -11.80 28.12
N SER A 256 -15.87 -11.98 28.70
CA SER A 256 -16.39 -11.09 29.72
C SER A 256 -15.35 -10.93 30.82
N GLN A 257 -15.33 -9.71 31.33
CA GLN A 257 -14.70 -9.31 32.58
C GLN A 257 -14.73 -10.43 33.63
N GLY A 258 -13.55 -10.77 34.14
CA GLY A 258 -13.39 -11.29 35.50
C GLY A 258 -12.57 -10.25 36.24
N ARG A 259 -13.27 -9.39 36.99
CA ARG A 259 -12.68 -8.65 38.12
C ARG A 259 -12.27 -9.65 39.20
#